data_AF-A0AB38C018-F1
#
_entry.id   AF-A0AB38C018-F1
#
_cell.length_a   1.000
_cell.length_b   1.000
_cell.length_c   1.000
_cell.angle_alpha   90.00
_cell.angle_beta   90.00
_cell.angle_gamma   90.00
#
_symmetry.space_group_name_H-M   'P 1'
#
loop_
_entity.id
_entity.type
_entity.pdbx_description
1 polymer ?
#
loop_
_entity_poly.entity_id
_entity_poly.type
_entity_poly.pdbx_seq_one_letter_code
_entity_poly.pdbx_strand_id
1 'polypeptide(L)'
;MRQSLICLLMLISLPALAQIYKYTDANGNTAFSNQPPNGAKTEVVELPPLNSIETQTPSRPALNREPQPAPVAPQSQPQTAYDVLELTDLPSDEALRANNGTFIIGVKIQPRLQPTHSLQLLLDGNLYGQPSNLPRFQVVNVDRGEHSFAVVVKDGERIIQQSETITLTVQRVHLGKP
;
A
#
# COMPACT_ATOMS: atom_id res chain seq x y z
N MET A 1 27.04 32.85 -35.99
CA MET A 1 26.52 33.32 -34.68
C MET A 1 25.51 32.37 -34.04
N ARG A 2 24.48 31.88 -34.75
CA ARG A 2 23.46 30.98 -34.18
C ARG A 2 23.98 29.60 -33.73
N GLN A 3 24.93 29.02 -34.46
CA GLN A 3 25.53 27.72 -34.09
C GLN A 3 26.50 27.82 -32.91
N SER A 4 27.26 28.92 -32.80
CA SER A 4 28.10 29.19 -31.62
C SER A 4 27.28 29.35 -30.34
N LEU A 5 26.06 29.91 -30.44
CA LEU A 5 25.13 30.03 -29.32
C LEU A 5 24.60 28.67 -28.85
N ILE A 6 24.34 27.74 -29.78
CA ILE A 6 23.85 26.38 -29.46
C ILE A 6 24.94 25.55 -28.76
N CYS A 7 26.19 25.66 -29.23
CA CYS A 7 27.33 25.01 -28.56
C CYS A 7 27.57 25.57 -27.15
N LEU A 8 27.36 26.87 -26.95
CA LEU A 8 27.46 27.50 -25.63
C LEU A 8 26.35 27.04 -24.68
N LEU A 9 25.13 26.88 -25.18
CA LEU A 9 23.98 26.39 -24.40
C LEU A 9 24.13 24.93 -23.94
N MET A 10 24.70 24.07 -24.78
CA MET A 10 25.00 22.67 -24.42
C MET A 10 26.09 22.55 -23.34
N LEU A 11 26.97 23.53 -23.21
CA LEU A 11 28.05 23.52 -22.21
C LEU A 11 27.57 23.80 -20.77
N ILE A 12 26.34 24.29 -20.60
CA ILE A 12 25.80 24.72 -19.30
C ILE A 12 24.89 23.64 -18.67
N SER A 13 24.57 22.56 -19.37
CA SER A 13 23.73 21.48 -18.81
C SER A 13 24.55 20.54 -17.90
N LEU A 14 24.82 20.97 -16.66
CA LEU A 14 25.35 20.06 -15.64
C LEU A 14 24.20 19.23 -15.01
N PRO A 15 24.38 17.90 -14.81
CA PRO A 15 23.42 17.10 -14.10
C PRO A 15 23.50 17.40 -12.60
N ALA A 16 22.37 17.78 -11.99
CA ALA A 16 22.27 17.94 -10.54
C ALA A 16 22.05 16.57 -9.89
N LEU A 17 23.07 16.03 -9.23
CA LEU A 17 22.96 14.81 -8.41
C LEU A 17 22.48 15.19 -7.00
N ALA A 18 21.22 14.90 -6.68
CA ALA A 18 20.70 15.02 -5.32
C ALA A 18 20.96 13.71 -4.55
N GLN A 19 21.75 13.79 -3.47
CA GLN A 19 21.99 12.67 -2.57
C GLN A 19 21.19 12.89 -1.27
N ILE A 20 20.45 11.85 -0.85
CA ILE A 20 19.59 11.86 0.34
C ILE A 20 20.30 11.09 1.45
N TYR A 21 20.50 11.71 2.62
CA TYR A 21 21.14 11.09 3.77
C TYR A 21 20.11 10.76 4.85
N LYS A 22 20.19 9.54 5.41
CA LYS A 22 19.34 9.06 6.51
C LYS A 22 20.18 9.04 7.79
N TYR A 23 19.70 9.68 8.86
CA TYR A 23 20.33 9.56 10.18
C TYR A 23 19.27 9.32 11.26
N THR A 24 19.71 8.69 12.34
CA THR A 24 18.86 8.39 13.49
C THR A 24 19.19 9.40 14.60
N ASP A 25 18.18 10.07 15.14
CA ASP A 25 18.37 11.03 16.23
C ASP A 25 18.55 10.32 17.60
N ALA A 26 18.93 11.08 18.63
CA ALA A 26 19.17 10.57 19.98
C ALA A 26 17.93 9.97 20.66
N ASN A 27 16.74 10.13 20.07
CA ASN A 27 15.47 9.59 20.56
C ASN A 27 15.05 8.31 19.82
N GLY A 28 15.88 7.81 18.89
CA GLY A 28 15.62 6.59 18.12
C GLY A 28 14.75 6.80 16.87
N ASN A 29 14.46 8.04 16.49
CA ASN A 29 13.63 8.35 15.34
C ASN A 29 14.49 8.54 14.08
N THR A 30 14.01 7.99 12.96
CA THR A 30 14.72 8.07 11.67
C THR A 30 14.30 9.35 10.93
N ALA A 31 15.25 10.24 10.68
CA ALA A 31 15.05 11.48 9.93
C ALA A 31 15.87 11.48 8.63
N PHE A 32 15.32 12.08 7.59
CA PHE A 32 15.99 12.24 6.29
C PHE A 32 16.39 13.70 6.13
N SER A 33 17.67 13.95 5.84
CA SER A 33 18.19 15.29 5.63
C SER A 33 19.11 15.34 4.42
N ASN A 34 19.11 16.49 3.77
CA ASN A 34 19.94 16.85 2.62
C ASN A 34 21.25 17.54 3.04
N GLN A 35 21.61 17.49 4.33
CA GLN A 35 22.78 18.14 4.90
C GLN A 35 23.50 17.19 5.86
N PRO A 36 24.84 17.02 5.76
CA PRO A 36 25.55 16.00 6.53
C PRO A 36 25.81 16.47 7.97
N PRO A 37 25.34 15.75 9.00
CA PRO A 37 25.89 15.85 10.34
C PRO A 37 27.09 14.91 10.46
N ASN A 38 28.20 15.47 10.93
CA ASN A 38 29.47 14.78 11.14
C ASN A 38 29.35 13.63 12.15
N GLY A 39 29.89 12.47 11.75
CA GLY A 39 30.63 11.55 12.60
C GLY A 39 29.92 10.97 13.82
N ALA A 40 29.31 9.79 13.66
CA ALA A 40 29.30 8.77 14.70
C ALA A 40 29.10 7.37 14.11
N LYS A 41 29.87 6.42 14.64
CA LYS A 41 30.06 5.05 14.16
C LYS A 41 28.80 4.21 14.35
N THR A 42 28.35 3.51 13.31
CA THR A 42 27.32 2.46 13.39
C THR A 42 27.96 1.09 13.46
N GLU A 43 27.71 0.37 14.55
CA GLU A 43 28.01 -1.03 14.73
C GLU A 43 26.85 -1.87 14.16
N VAL A 44 27.21 -2.95 13.47
CA VAL A 44 26.32 -3.81 12.69
C VAL A 44 25.64 -4.81 13.63
N VAL A 45 24.30 -4.85 13.63
CA VAL A 45 23.55 -5.94 14.26
C VAL A 45 23.01 -6.83 13.15
N GLU A 46 23.57 -8.04 13.06
CA GLU A 46 23.13 -9.08 12.13
C GLU A 46 21.82 -9.72 12.61
N LEU A 47 20.87 -9.85 11.69
CA LEU A 47 19.61 -10.54 11.90
C LEU A 47 19.79 -12.04 11.66
N PRO A 48 19.25 -12.93 12.52
CA PRO A 48 19.39 -14.37 12.38
C PRO A 48 18.62 -14.92 11.15
N PRO A 49 19.08 -16.05 10.58
CA PRO A 49 18.56 -16.57 9.32
C PRO A 49 17.12 -17.06 9.40
N LEU A 50 16.42 -16.83 8.29
CA LEU A 50 15.03 -17.21 8.03
C LEU A 50 14.90 -18.74 7.95
N ASN A 51 14.04 -19.32 8.80
CA ASN A 51 13.62 -20.71 8.66
C ASN A 51 12.79 -20.87 7.38
N SER A 52 13.36 -21.58 6.40
CA SER A 52 12.65 -22.03 5.21
C SER A 52 12.14 -23.44 5.45
N ILE A 53 10.83 -23.65 5.37
CA ILE A 53 10.23 -25.00 5.37
C ILE A 53 9.98 -25.43 3.92
N GLU A 54 10.36 -26.66 3.65
CA GLU A 54 10.34 -27.33 2.35
C GLU A 54 8.90 -27.64 1.91
N THR A 55 8.56 -27.24 0.69
CA THR A 55 7.27 -27.48 0.02
C THR A 55 7.00 -28.98 -0.15
N GLN A 56 5.89 -29.47 0.41
CA GLN A 56 5.32 -30.76 0.06
C GLN A 56 4.07 -30.59 -0.80
N THR A 57 4.17 -30.97 -2.08
CA THR A 57 3.05 -31.23 -3.01
C THR A 57 2.32 -32.51 -2.63
N PRO A 58 0.97 -32.54 -2.63
CA PRO A 58 0.19 -33.22 -3.70
C PRO A 58 -1.23 -32.61 -3.88
N SER A 59 -2.11 -32.94 -4.83
CA SER A 59 -2.14 -33.65 -6.11
C SER A 59 -3.43 -33.21 -6.81
N ARG A 60 -3.38 -33.11 -8.14
CA ARG A 60 -4.51 -32.81 -9.04
C ARG A 60 -5.52 -33.97 -9.04
N PRO A 61 -6.82 -33.70 -9.23
CA PRO A 61 -7.50 -34.40 -10.32
C PRO A 61 -8.21 -33.44 -11.28
N ALA A 62 -8.03 -33.71 -12.57
CA ALA A 62 -8.86 -33.16 -13.65
C ALA A 62 -10.12 -34.02 -13.82
N LEU A 63 -11.24 -33.42 -14.21
CA LEU A 63 -12.10 -33.93 -15.30
C LEU A 63 -13.24 -32.96 -15.65
N ASN A 64 -13.11 -32.38 -16.83
CA ASN A 64 -14.07 -32.02 -17.87
C ASN A 64 -15.58 -32.01 -17.56
N ARG A 65 -16.21 -30.86 -17.88
CA ARG A 65 -17.48 -30.81 -18.63
C ARG A 65 -17.61 -29.53 -19.45
N GLU A 66 -18.04 -29.70 -20.70
CA GLU A 66 -18.17 -28.75 -21.81
C GLU A 66 -19.37 -27.76 -21.62
N PRO A 67 -19.42 -26.59 -22.31
CA PRO A 67 -20.25 -25.45 -21.94
C PRO A 67 -21.58 -25.37 -22.71
N GLN A 68 -22.61 -24.82 -22.07
CA GLN A 68 -23.81 -24.29 -22.75
C GLN A 68 -24.44 -23.15 -21.94
N PRO A 69 -25.27 -22.29 -22.55
CA PRO A 69 -25.03 -20.85 -22.60
C PRO A 69 -25.76 -20.08 -21.49
N ALA A 70 -25.18 -18.93 -21.15
CA ALA A 70 -25.62 -18.04 -20.10
C ALA A 70 -27.06 -17.50 -20.28
N PRO A 71 -27.80 -17.37 -19.18
CA PRO A 71 -28.59 -16.19 -18.89
C PRO A 71 -27.74 -15.22 -18.05
N VAL A 72 -27.79 -13.93 -18.39
CA VAL A 72 -27.14 -12.85 -17.65
C VAL A 72 -27.59 -12.90 -16.19
N ALA A 73 -26.71 -13.36 -15.29
CA ALA A 73 -26.96 -13.38 -13.87
C ALA A 73 -26.75 -11.96 -13.29
N PRO A 74 -27.61 -11.47 -12.39
CA PRO A 74 -27.25 -10.34 -11.54
C PRO A 74 -25.97 -10.71 -10.77
N GLN A 75 -25.04 -9.75 -10.62
CA GLN A 75 -23.75 -9.94 -9.93
C GLN A 75 -23.93 -10.83 -8.70
N SER A 76 -23.54 -12.10 -8.83
CA SER A 76 -23.61 -13.07 -7.75
C SER A 76 -22.71 -12.56 -6.64
N GLN A 77 -23.31 -12.04 -5.58
CA GLN A 77 -22.58 -11.74 -4.35
C GLN A 77 -21.87 -13.04 -3.94
N PRO A 78 -20.52 -13.04 -3.86
CA PRO A 78 -19.79 -14.24 -3.51
C PRO A 78 -20.27 -14.71 -2.15
N GLN A 79 -20.57 -16.01 -2.05
CA GLN A 79 -20.93 -16.67 -0.80
C GLN A 79 -19.88 -16.30 0.25
N THR A 80 -20.32 -15.53 1.24
CA THR A 80 -19.45 -14.83 2.17
C THR A 80 -18.64 -15.84 3.00
N ALA A 81 -17.31 -15.84 2.84
CA ALA A 81 -16.42 -16.72 3.60
C ALA A 81 -16.24 -16.26 5.06
N TYR A 82 -16.50 -14.98 5.33
CA TYR A 82 -16.36 -14.31 6.61
C TYR A 82 -17.61 -13.54 6.98
N ASP A 83 -18.23 -13.89 8.10
CA ASP A 83 -19.45 -13.25 8.60
C ASP A 83 -19.26 -11.75 8.87
N VAL A 84 -18.06 -11.36 9.30
CA VAL A 84 -17.68 -9.96 9.50
C VAL A 84 -16.45 -9.66 8.65
N LEU A 85 -16.53 -8.60 7.85
CA LEU A 85 -15.40 -8.01 7.13
C LEU A 85 -15.67 -6.51 6.95
N GLU A 86 -15.13 -5.70 7.85
CA GLU A 86 -15.35 -4.26 7.88
C GLU A 86 -14.04 -3.49 8.10
N LEU A 87 -13.93 -2.31 7.50
CA LEU A 87 -12.84 -1.37 7.78
C LEU A 87 -13.10 -0.69 9.13
N THR A 88 -12.07 -0.60 9.96
CA THR A 88 -12.09 0.06 11.27
C THR A 88 -10.99 1.11 11.36
N ASP A 89 -10.99 1.86 12.46
CA ASP A 89 -9.92 2.83 12.78
C ASP A 89 -9.71 3.87 11.67
N LEU A 90 -10.78 4.20 10.94
CA LEU A 90 -10.75 5.20 9.89
C LEU A 90 -10.44 6.57 10.50
N PRO A 91 -9.53 7.36 9.91
CA PRO A 91 -9.21 8.67 10.41
C PRO A 91 -10.42 9.60 10.29
N SER A 92 -10.54 10.54 11.24
CA SER A 92 -11.45 11.67 11.11
C SER A 92 -10.97 12.64 10.02
N ASP A 93 -11.88 13.47 9.50
CA ASP A 93 -11.57 14.49 8.48
C ASP A 93 -10.43 15.44 8.94
N GLU A 94 -10.40 15.80 10.23
CA GLU A 94 -9.32 16.61 10.80
C GLU A 94 -7.96 15.90 10.78
N ALA A 95 -7.92 14.60 11.09
CA ALA A 95 -6.70 13.82 11.07
C ALA A 95 -6.16 13.62 9.65
N LEU A 96 -7.04 13.47 8.65
CA LEU A 96 -6.64 13.40 7.23
C LEU A 96 -5.96 14.68 6.76
N ARG A 97 -6.41 15.83 7.28
CA ARG A 97 -5.85 17.15 6.95
C ARG A 97 -4.45 17.38 7.54
N ALA A 98 -4.18 16.84 8.73
CA ALA A 98 -2.91 17.03 9.43
C ALA A 98 -1.79 16.10 8.95
N ASN A 99 -2.13 14.92 8.43
CA ASN A 99 -1.16 13.85 8.16
C ASN A 99 -0.75 13.71 6.68
N ASN A 100 -0.99 14.73 5.85
CA ASN A 100 -0.64 14.73 4.42
C ASN A 100 -1.18 13.49 3.65
N GLY A 101 -2.37 13.00 4.01
CA GLY A 101 -2.95 11.80 3.39
C GLY A 101 -2.27 10.49 3.77
N THR A 102 -1.51 10.45 4.87
CA THR A 102 -0.90 9.22 5.41
C THR A 102 -1.58 8.81 6.70
N PHE A 103 -2.10 7.58 6.77
CA PHE A 103 -2.85 7.08 7.92
C PHE A 103 -2.90 5.55 7.93
N ILE A 104 -3.42 4.98 9.01
CA ILE A 104 -3.60 3.52 9.16
C ILE A 104 -5.10 3.23 9.14
N ILE A 105 -5.48 2.16 8.44
CA ILE A 105 -6.84 1.62 8.43
C ILE A 105 -6.77 0.23 9.08
N GLY A 106 -7.62 -0.01 10.08
CA GLY A 106 -7.82 -1.32 10.67
C GLY A 106 -8.82 -2.16 9.88
N VAL A 107 -8.80 -3.47 10.08
CA VAL A 107 -9.80 -4.38 9.54
C VAL A 107 -10.32 -5.26 10.66
N LYS A 108 -11.63 -5.33 10.81
CA LYS A 108 -12.26 -6.33 11.67
C LYS A 108 -12.77 -7.46 10.79
N ILE A 109 -12.33 -8.66 11.10
CA ILE A 109 -12.68 -9.88 10.38
C ILE A 109 -13.07 -10.99 11.34
N GLN A 110 -14.19 -11.67 11.07
CA GLN A 110 -14.66 -12.83 11.83
C GLN A 110 -15.25 -13.89 10.88
N PRO A 111 -14.93 -15.18 11.03
CA PRO A 111 -13.89 -15.74 11.92
C PRO A 111 -12.49 -15.25 11.55
N ARG A 112 -11.47 -15.65 12.34
CA ARG A 112 -10.07 -15.25 12.05
C ARG A 112 -9.70 -15.61 10.61
N LEU A 113 -8.93 -14.72 9.95
CA LEU A 113 -8.42 -14.95 8.60
C LEU A 113 -7.79 -16.34 8.47
N GLN A 114 -8.15 -17.06 7.42
CA GLN A 114 -7.68 -18.43 7.19
C GLN A 114 -6.22 -18.38 6.72
N PRO A 115 -5.40 -19.41 7.03
CA PRO A 115 -3.97 -19.38 6.69
C PRO A 115 -3.65 -19.25 5.20
N THR A 116 -4.53 -19.75 4.32
CA THR A 116 -4.39 -19.65 2.86
C THR A 116 -4.86 -18.31 2.30
N HIS A 117 -5.59 -17.54 3.11
CA HIS A 117 -6.17 -16.27 2.68
C HIS A 117 -5.28 -15.08 3.05
N SER A 118 -5.40 -14.02 2.26
CA SER A 118 -4.73 -12.75 2.49
C SER A 118 -5.73 -11.59 2.35
N LEU A 119 -5.43 -10.48 2.98
CA LEU A 119 -6.16 -9.24 2.88
C LEU A 119 -5.40 -8.28 1.97
N GLN A 120 -6.11 -7.51 1.16
CA GLN A 120 -5.53 -6.41 0.39
C GLN A 120 -6.50 -5.25 0.38
N LEU A 121 -5.98 -4.03 0.49
CA LEU A 121 -6.81 -2.83 0.44
C LEU A 121 -7.21 -2.55 -1.01
N LEU A 122 -8.41 -2.03 -1.20
CA LEU A 122 -8.84 -1.34 -2.40
C LEU A 122 -8.83 0.16 -2.13
N LEU A 123 -8.17 0.91 -3.02
CA LEU A 123 -8.21 2.37 -3.06
C LEU A 123 -8.75 2.77 -4.44
N ASP A 124 -9.89 3.45 -4.46
CA ASP A 124 -10.57 3.89 -5.69
C ASP A 124 -10.83 2.74 -6.67
N GLY A 125 -11.21 1.59 -6.13
CA GLY A 125 -11.46 0.37 -6.89
C GLY A 125 -10.21 -0.39 -7.34
N ASN A 126 -9.00 0.11 -7.06
CA ASN A 126 -7.75 -0.52 -7.43
C ASN A 126 -7.09 -1.22 -6.23
N LEU A 127 -6.45 -2.37 -6.46
CA LEU A 127 -5.68 -3.06 -5.43
C LEU A 127 -4.51 -2.18 -4.98
N TYR A 128 -4.48 -1.89 -3.68
CA TYR A 128 -3.51 -1.03 -3.04
C TYR A 128 -2.60 -1.82 -2.08
N GLY A 129 -1.30 -1.59 -2.20
CA GLY A 129 -0.29 -2.28 -1.40
C GLY A 129 -0.16 -3.76 -1.75
N GLN A 130 0.60 -4.50 -0.94
CA GLN A 130 0.77 -5.94 -1.09
C GLN A 130 -0.27 -6.71 -0.27
N PRO A 131 -0.67 -7.92 -0.70
CA PRO A 131 -1.46 -8.82 0.12
C PRO A 131 -0.78 -9.09 1.48
N SER A 132 -1.56 -9.07 2.55
CA SER A 132 -1.08 -9.19 3.93
C SER A 132 -2.02 -10.07 4.75
N ASN A 133 -1.49 -10.82 5.69
CA ASN A 133 -2.31 -11.55 6.68
C ASN A 133 -2.62 -10.71 7.93
N LEU A 134 -2.12 -9.47 7.99
CA LEU A 134 -2.37 -8.56 9.10
C LEU A 134 -3.65 -7.76 8.84
N PRO A 135 -4.52 -7.59 9.86
CA PRO A 135 -5.76 -6.84 9.74
C PRO A 135 -5.54 -5.32 9.86
N ARG A 136 -4.52 -4.79 9.17
CA ARG A 136 -4.17 -3.36 9.19
C ARG A 136 -3.40 -2.98 7.94
N PHE A 137 -3.69 -1.80 7.42
CA PHE A 137 -3.06 -1.24 6.24
C PHE A 137 -2.57 0.16 6.52
N GLN A 138 -1.32 0.44 6.14
CA GLN A 138 -0.82 1.80 6.08
C GLN A 138 -1.09 2.35 4.69
N VAL A 139 -1.79 3.47 4.65
CA VAL A 139 -2.05 4.26 3.46
C VAL A 139 -1.11 5.44 3.51
N VAL A 140 -0.38 5.68 2.41
CA VAL A 140 0.67 6.70 2.36
C VAL A 140 0.41 7.67 1.22
N ASN A 141 0.46 8.96 1.56
CA ASN A 141 0.41 10.09 0.62
C ASN A 141 -0.76 10.02 -0.37
N VAL A 142 -1.97 9.70 0.11
CA VAL A 142 -3.18 9.83 -0.71
C VAL A 142 -3.37 11.29 -1.07
N ASP A 143 -3.76 11.52 -2.33
CA ASP A 143 -3.97 12.86 -2.84
C ASP A 143 -5.20 13.52 -2.22
N ARG A 144 -5.35 14.82 -2.47
CA ARG A 144 -6.54 15.53 -2.02
C ARG A 144 -7.76 15.10 -2.85
N GLY A 145 -8.91 15.03 -2.22
CA GLY A 145 -10.16 14.70 -2.88
C GLY A 145 -10.92 13.60 -2.14
N GLU A 146 -11.98 13.15 -2.78
CA GLU A 146 -12.77 12.01 -2.31
C GLU A 146 -12.11 10.71 -2.76
N HIS A 147 -11.92 9.79 -1.83
CA HIS A 147 -11.31 8.49 -2.08
C HIS A 147 -12.18 7.39 -1.46
N SER A 148 -12.34 6.30 -2.19
CA SER A 148 -13.10 5.13 -1.72
C SER A 148 -12.17 4.01 -1.28
N PHE A 149 -12.52 3.36 -0.18
CA PHE A 149 -11.74 2.32 0.48
C PHE A 149 -12.60 1.09 0.71
N ALA A 150 -12.05 -0.08 0.40
CA ALA A 150 -12.60 -1.37 0.80
C ALA A 150 -11.45 -2.33 1.11
N VAL A 151 -11.72 -3.46 1.73
CA VAL A 151 -10.75 -4.56 1.84
C VAL A 151 -11.28 -5.76 1.09
N VAL A 152 -10.40 -6.44 0.35
CA VAL A 152 -10.68 -7.74 -0.25
C VAL A 152 -9.96 -8.83 0.52
N VAL A 153 -10.62 -9.97 0.63
CA VAL A 153 -9.97 -11.23 0.98
C VAL A 153 -9.63 -11.96 -0.31
N LYS A 154 -8.39 -12.44 -0.42
CA LYS A 154 -7.87 -13.18 -1.55
C LYS A 154 -7.41 -14.57 -1.14
N ASP A 155 -7.65 -15.55 -2.01
CA ASP A 155 -7.02 -16.87 -2.01
C ASP A 155 -6.11 -16.95 -3.24
N GLY A 156 -4.81 -16.75 -3.06
CA GLY A 156 -3.88 -16.45 -4.16
C GLY A 156 -4.29 -15.18 -4.90
N GLU A 157 -4.56 -15.29 -6.20
CA GLU A 157 -5.04 -14.15 -7.02
C GLU A 157 -6.56 -14.01 -7.07
N ARG A 158 -7.29 -14.98 -6.53
CA ARG A 158 -8.75 -14.95 -6.56
C ARG A 158 -9.27 -14.11 -5.40
N ILE A 159 -10.08 -13.09 -5.71
CA ILE A 159 -10.88 -12.39 -4.71
C ILE A 159 -12.04 -13.30 -4.30
N ILE A 160 -12.13 -13.60 -3.00
CA ILE A 160 -13.19 -14.45 -2.44
C ILE A 160 -14.29 -13.64 -1.76
N GLN A 161 -13.96 -12.45 -1.25
CA GLN A 161 -14.91 -11.57 -0.58
C GLN A 161 -14.39 -10.12 -0.58
N GLN A 162 -15.29 -9.15 -0.58
CA GLN A 162 -14.99 -7.73 -0.42
C GLN A 162 -15.85 -7.15 0.71
N SER A 163 -15.30 -6.20 1.48
CA SER A 163 -16.06 -5.43 2.46
C SER A 163 -16.99 -4.41 1.78
N GLU A 164 -17.85 -3.80 2.59
CA GLU A 164 -18.48 -2.53 2.22
C GLU A 164 -17.42 -1.49 1.83
N THR A 165 -17.78 -0.63 0.88
CA THR A 165 -16.94 0.48 0.43
C THR A 165 -17.24 1.72 1.24
N ILE A 166 -16.21 2.31 1.84
CA ILE A 166 -16.31 3.53 2.64
C ILE A 166 -15.55 4.65 1.95
N THR A 167 -16.15 5.83 1.93
CA THR A 167 -15.60 7.00 1.26
C THR A 167 -15.07 8.00 2.28
N LEU A 168 -13.85 8.49 2.06
CA LEU A 168 -13.22 9.51 2.89
C LEU A 168 -12.79 10.68 2.01
N THR A 169 -12.89 11.90 2.55
CA THR A 169 -12.36 13.11 1.88
C THR A 169 -11.01 13.46 2.50
N VAL A 170 -9.98 13.58 1.65
CA VAL A 170 -8.65 14.02 2.04
C VAL A 170 -8.48 15.49 1.66
N GLN A 171 -8.17 16.32 2.66
CA GLN A 171 -7.93 17.75 2.46
C GLN A 171 -6.44 18.06 2.64
N ARG A 172 -5.87 18.96 1.83
CA ARG A 172 -4.54 19.52 2.07
C ARG A 172 -4.67 20.98 2.47
N VAL A 173 -4.14 21.34 3.64
CA VAL A 173 -3.98 22.75 4.00
C VAL A 173 -2.84 23.33 3.19
N HIS A 174 -3.15 24.35 2.39
CA HIS A 174 -2.12 25.16 1.77
C HIS A 174 -1.68 26.19 2.81
N LEU A 175 -0.54 25.96 3.47
CA LEU A 175 0.11 27.04 4.22
C LEU A 175 0.71 28.00 3.18
N GLY A 176 -0.08 28.98 2.77
CA GLY A 176 0.44 30.14 2.05
C GLY A 176 1.51 30.81 2.92
N LYS A 177 2.69 31.09 2.35
CA LYS A 177 3.69 31.92 3.03
C LYS A 177 3.12 33.33 3.20
N PRO A 178 3.26 33.98 4.37
CA PRO A 178 2.91 35.38 4.56
C PRO A 178 3.79 36.30 3.70
#